data_AF-A0A0N9BHR5-F1
#
_entry.id   AF-A0A0N9BHR5-F1
#
_cell.length_a   1.000
_cell.length_b   1.000
_cell.length_c   1.000
_cell.angle_alpha   90.00
_cell.angle_beta   90.00
_cell.angle_gamma   90.00
#
_symmetry.space_group_name_H-M   'P 1'
#
loop_
_entity.id
_entity.type
_entity.pdbx_description
1 polymer ?
#
loop_
_entity_poly.entity_id
_entity_poly.type
_entity_poly.pdbx_seq_one_letter_code
_entity_poly.pdbx_strand_id
1 'polypeptide(L)'
;DIVRGKDLFRGYDKNDREQKQKIQDNLKDIFGKIYDNLMEDLKKDKTKEEIEARYGNDEHFFKLREDWWDANRKEVWKAMTCEANGSYFRKTACAGIDPTDNKCRCVTDVPTNFDYVPQYLR
;
A
#
# COMPACT_ATOMS: atom_id res chain seq x y z
N ASP A 1 0.48 -5.58 -2.36
CA ASP A 1 -0.08 -6.77 -1.69
C ASP A 1 0.53 -7.09 -0.35
N ILE A 2 1.84 -7.28 -0.25
CA ILE A 2 2.52 -7.58 1.03
C ILE A 2 2.13 -6.57 2.12
N VAL A 3 2.22 -5.27 1.82
CA VAL A 3 1.84 -4.17 2.74
C VAL A 3 0.39 -4.25 3.18
N ARG A 4 -0.51 -4.85 2.39
CA ARG A 4 -1.95 -4.92 2.66
C ARG A 4 -2.42 -6.29 3.16
N GLY A 5 -1.50 -7.24 3.32
CA GLY A 5 -1.83 -8.62 3.73
C GLY A 5 -2.55 -9.44 2.65
N LYS A 6 -2.46 -9.03 1.37
CA LYS A 6 -3.11 -9.71 0.22
C LYS A 6 -2.16 -10.58 -0.61
N ASP A 7 -0.92 -10.74 -0.16
CA ASP A 7 0.07 -11.54 -0.87
C ASP A 7 -0.19 -13.05 -0.69
N LEU A 8 -0.33 -13.77 -1.79
CA LEU A 8 -0.65 -15.20 -1.88
C LEU A 8 0.60 -16.08 -1.80
N PHE A 9 1.80 -15.50 -1.90
CA PHE A 9 3.03 -16.27 -1.98
C PHE A 9 3.43 -16.82 -0.61
N ARG A 10 3.08 -18.08 -0.33
CA ARG A 10 3.37 -18.74 0.96
C ARG A 10 4.84 -19.05 1.20
N GLY A 11 5.58 -19.31 0.13
CA GLY A 11 7.03 -19.49 0.17
C GLY A 11 7.52 -20.87 -0.21
N TYR A 12 8.74 -20.88 -0.75
CA TYR A 12 9.33 -22.06 -1.40
C TYR A 12 9.72 -23.14 -0.39
N ASP A 13 10.31 -22.74 0.72
CA ASP A 13 10.78 -23.62 1.78
C ASP A 13 10.39 -23.09 3.16
N LYS A 14 10.88 -23.75 4.22
CA LYS A 14 10.62 -23.37 5.61
C LYS A 14 11.19 -21.99 5.95
N ASN A 15 12.38 -21.66 5.47
CA ASN A 15 13.05 -20.40 5.80
C ASN A 15 12.30 -19.22 5.18
N ASP A 16 11.85 -19.34 3.92
CA ASP A 16 11.07 -18.29 3.26
C ASP A 16 9.71 -18.06 3.95
N ARG A 17 9.05 -19.14 4.39
CA ARG A 17 7.80 -19.05 5.17
C ARG A 17 8.00 -18.30 6.49
N GLU A 18 9.06 -18.62 7.23
CA GLU A 18 9.38 -17.95 8.50
C GLU A 18 9.70 -16.46 8.32
N GLN A 19 10.47 -16.11 7.28
CA GLN A 19 10.80 -14.71 6.98
C GLN A 19 9.55 -13.90 6.61
N LYS A 20 8.65 -14.46 5.82
CA LYS A 20 7.39 -13.79 5.47
C LYS A 20 6.45 -13.63 6.63
N GLN A 21 6.35 -14.65 7.48
CA GLN A 21 5.57 -14.53 8.71
C GLN A 21 6.10 -13.37 9.54
N LYS A 22 7.43 -13.28 9.72
CA LYS A 22 8.07 -12.16 10.41
C LYS A 22 7.76 -10.80 9.77
N ILE A 23 7.71 -10.72 8.43
CA ILE A 23 7.30 -9.48 7.74
C ILE A 23 5.85 -9.12 8.06
N GLN A 24 4.92 -10.07 8.03
CA GLN A 24 3.52 -9.81 8.34
C GLN A 24 3.31 -9.45 9.82
N ASP A 25 4.02 -10.10 10.73
CA ASP A 25 3.98 -9.79 12.16
C ASP A 25 4.51 -8.37 12.42
N ASN A 26 5.65 -8.00 11.83
CA ASN A 26 6.18 -6.64 11.93
C ASN A 26 5.21 -5.60 11.36
N LEU A 27 4.54 -5.89 10.24
CA LEU A 27 3.54 -4.99 9.66
C LEU A 27 2.35 -4.84 10.61
N LYS A 28 1.86 -5.94 11.20
CA LYS A 28 0.79 -5.90 12.21
C LYS A 28 1.18 -4.99 13.38
N ASP A 29 2.38 -5.14 13.92
CA ASP A 29 2.87 -4.32 15.03
C ASP A 29 3.00 -2.83 14.65
N ILE A 30 3.50 -2.55 13.45
CA ILE A 30 3.61 -1.16 12.93
C ILE A 30 2.22 -0.53 12.80
N PHE A 31 1.27 -1.25 12.20
CA PHE A 31 -0.08 -0.73 12.00
C PHE A 31 -0.86 -0.62 13.31
N GLY A 32 -0.60 -1.47 14.30
CA GLY A 32 -1.10 -1.29 15.67
C GLY A 32 -0.64 0.03 16.28
N LYS A 33 0.67 0.33 16.20
CA LYS A 33 1.21 1.61 16.67
C LYS A 33 0.65 2.82 15.90
N ILE A 34 0.45 2.69 14.59
CA ILE A 34 -0.18 3.75 13.77
C ILE A 34 -1.62 3.99 14.24
N TYR A 35 -2.38 2.92 14.50
CA TYR A 35 -3.74 3.01 15.00
C TYR A 35 -3.80 3.66 16.39
N ASP A 36 -2.95 3.23 17.32
CA ASP A 36 -2.89 3.79 18.68
C ASP A 36 -2.58 5.29 18.66
N ASN A 37 -1.59 5.70 17.86
CA ASN A 37 -1.26 7.11 17.69
C ASN A 37 -2.43 7.90 17.08
N LEU A 38 -3.09 7.34 16.05
CA LEU A 38 -4.27 7.95 15.44
C LEU A 38 -5.41 8.13 16.47
N MET A 39 -5.61 7.17 17.37
CA MET A 39 -6.64 7.25 18.42
C MET A 39 -6.33 8.32 19.48
N GLU A 40 -5.06 8.54 19.79
CA GLU A 40 -4.65 9.64 20.66
C GLU A 40 -4.77 11.00 19.96
N ASP A 41 -4.38 11.10 18.68
CA ASP A 41 -4.53 12.33 17.89
C ASP A 41 -6.00 12.76 17.76
N LEU A 42 -6.91 11.78 17.62
CA LEU A 42 -8.35 12.00 17.49
C LEU A 42 -9.09 12.10 18.83
N LYS A 43 -8.42 12.14 19.98
CA LYS A 43 -9.05 12.09 21.31
C LYS A 43 -10.16 13.11 21.56
N LYS A 44 -10.13 14.25 20.87
CA LYS A 44 -11.14 15.32 20.93
C LYS A 44 -11.86 15.55 19.59
N ASP A 45 -11.58 14.72 18.59
CA ASP A 45 -12.18 14.83 17.28
C ASP A 45 -13.50 14.03 17.24
N LYS A 46 -14.53 14.63 16.65
CA LYS A 46 -15.86 14.02 16.47
C LYS A 46 -15.84 12.77 15.60
N THR A 47 -14.80 12.58 14.79
CA THR A 47 -14.62 11.42 13.89
C THR A 47 -14.00 10.21 14.58
N LYS A 48 -13.53 10.34 15.83
CA LYS A 48 -12.88 9.24 16.56
C LYS A 48 -13.72 7.96 16.56
N GLU A 49 -15.00 8.08 16.89
CA GLU A 49 -15.93 6.96 16.96
C GLU A 49 -16.10 6.25 15.60
N GLU A 50 -16.12 7.02 14.50
CA GLU A 50 -16.19 6.48 13.14
C GLU A 50 -14.91 5.74 12.76
N ILE A 51 -13.75 6.32 13.08
CA ILE A 51 -12.43 5.72 12.79
C ILE A 51 -12.23 4.45 13.62
N GLU A 52 -12.60 4.46 14.91
CA GLU A 52 -12.59 3.28 15.78
C GLU A 52 -13.53 2.19 15.25
N ALA A 53 -14.74 2.54 14.79
CA ALA A 53 -15.64 1.59 14.16
C ALA A 53 -15.08 1.01 12.84
N ARG A 54 -14.33 1.82 12.06
CA ARG A 54 -13.73 1.39 10.79
C ARG A 54 -12.56 0.44 11.00
N TYR A 55 -11.68 0.71 11.97
CA TYR A 55 -10.40 0.02 12.12
C TYR A 55 -10.24 -0.82 13.40
N GLY A 56 -10.93 -0.48 14.48
CA GLY A 56 -10.70 -1.05 15.82
C GLY A 56 -11.14 -2.49 16.03
N ASN A 57 -11.99 -3.03 15.14
CA ASN A 57 -12.47 -4.41 15.20
C ASN A 57 -11.63 -5.40 14.37
N ASP A 58 -10.49 -4.96 13.82
CA ASP A 58 -9.63 -5.77 12.95
C ASP A 58 -8.21 -5.85 13.51
N GLU A 59 -7.87 -6.98 14.13
CA GLU A 59 -6.55 -7.24 14.72
C GLU A 59 -5.39 -7.14 13.70
N HIS A 60 -5.68 -7.30 12.41
CA HIS A 60 -4.71 -7.22 11.33
C HIS A 60 -4.73 -5.88 10.59
N PHE A 61 -5.64 -4.98 10.97
CA PHE A 61 -5.76 -3.63 10.44
C PHE A 61 -5.89 -3.58 8.91
N PHE A 62 -6.50 -4.57 8.25
CA PHE A 62 -6.55 -4.67 6.80
C PHE A 62 -7.15 -3.43 6.15
N LYS A 63 -8.23 -2.88 6.71
CA LYS A 63 -8.83 -1.63 6.20
C LYS A 63 -7.86 -0.45 6.31
N LEU A 64 -7.21 -0.28 7.46
CA LEU A 64 -6.21 0.77 7.66
C LEU A 64 -5.01 0.58 6.73
N ARG A 65 -4.58 -0.65 6.48
CA ARG A 65 -3.47 -0.99 5.56
C ARG A 65 -3.83 -0.68 4.10
N GLU A 66 -5.06 -0.92 3.69
CA GLU A 66 -5.57 -0.53 2.36
C GLU A 66 -5.62 0.98 2.21
N ASP A 67 -6.21 1.69 3.18
CA ASP A 67 -6.32 3.16 3.16
C ASP A 67 -4.93 3.82 3.22
N TRP A 68 -3.99 3.26 4.00
CA TRP A 68 -2.60 3.71 4.03
C TRP A 68 -1.92 3.51 2.67
N TRP A 69 -2.14 2.37 2.00
CA TRP A 69 -1.57 2.15 0.67
C TRP A 69 -2.12 3.16 -0.33
N ASP A 70 -3.43 3.40 -0.33
CA ASP A 70 -4.07 4.38 -1.22
C ASP A 70 -3.48 5.79 -1.02
N ALA A 71 -3.31 6.22 0.23
CA ALA A 71 -2.73 7.52 0.56
C ALA A 71 -1.24 7.66 0.18
N ASN A 72 -0.46 6.56 0.19
CA ASN A 72 1.00 6.61 0.07
C ASN A 72 1.56 6.03 -1.23
N ARG A 73 0.76 5.33 -2.05
CA ARG A 73 1.23 4.62 -3.25
C ARG A 73 1.97 5.51 -4.24
N LYS A 74 1.63 6.81 -4.32
CA LYS A 74 2.33 7.79 -5.16
C LYS A 74 3.79 7.98 -4.74
N GLU A 75 4.04 8.18 -3.45
CA GLU A 75 5.39 8.35 -2.94
C GLU A 75 6.17 7.02 -3.00
N VAL A 76 5.52 5.87 -2.80
CA VAL A 76 6.14 4.56 -3.00
C VAL A 76 6.57 4.38 -4.47
N TRP A 77 5.70 4.69 -5.43
CA TRP A 77 6.03 4.62 -6.86
C TRP A 77 7.20 5.54 -7.22
N LYS A 78 7.19 6.76 -6.68
CA LYS A 78 8.28 7.73 -6.83
C LYS A 78 9.58 7.26 -6.18
N ALA A 79 9.55 6.50 -5.09
CA ALA A 79 10.77 5.90 -4.55
C ALA A 79 11.28 4.77 -5.48
N MET A 80 10.40 3.86 -5.89
CA MET A 80 10.75 2.72 -6.75
C MET A 80 11.38 3.11 -8.09
N THR A 81 10.93 4.22 -8.67
CA THR A 81 11.34 4.65 -10.00
C THR A 81 12.46 5.70 -9.96
N CYS A 82 13.12 5.93 -8.82
CA CYS A 82 14.08 7.04 -8.63
C CYS A 82 15.17 7.09 -9.71
N GLU A 83 15.65 5.90 -10.09
CA GLU A 83 16.73 5.68 -11.05
C GLU A 83 16.26 4.99 -12.33
N ALA A 84 14.95 4.89 -12.54
CA ALA A 84 14.41 4.28 -13.74
C ALA A 84 14.74 5.13 -14.98
N ASN A 85 15.15 4.49 -16.06
CA ASN A 85 15.33 5.13 -17.37
C ASN A 85 14.27 4.59 -18.33
N GLY A 86 13.43 5.48 -18.85
CA GLY A 86 12.37 5.15 -19.80
C GLY A 86 10.97 5.58 -19.35
N SER A 87 9.99 5.09 -20.11
CA SER A 87 8.57 5.39 -19.95
C SER A 87 7.78 4.11 -19.71
N TYR A 88 6.67 4.22 -18.99
CA TYR A 88 5.69 3.16 -18.86
C TYR A 88 5.05 2.86 -20.22
N PHE A 89 4.83 1.58 -20.51
CA PHE A 89 4.47 1.11 -21.85
C PHE A 89 3.11 1.63 -22.36
N ARG A 90 2.21 2.04 -21.46
CA ARG A 90 0.90 2.59 -21.83
C ARG A 90 1.06 4.05 -22.28
N LYS A 91 0.82 4.32 -23.56
CA LYS A 91 0.94 5.66 -24.17
C LYS A 91 -0.03 6.71 -23.62
N THR A 92 -1.08 6.29 -22.92
CA THR A 92 -2.09 7.14 -22.29
C THR A 92 -2.13 6.91 -20.77
N ALA A 93 -0.97 6.64 -20.17
CA ALA A 93 -0.88 6.31 -18.74
C ALA A 93 -1.16 7.51 -17.83
N CYS A 94 -0.84 8.72 -18.29
CA CYS A 94 -1.01 9.94 -17.54
C CYS A 94 -2.34 10.61 -17.91
N ALA A 95 -3.25 10.66 -16.93
CA ALA A 95 -4.61 11.20 -17.09
C ALA A 95 -5.42 10.62 -18.27
N GLY A 96 -5.02 9.46 -18.82
CA GLY A 96 -5.67 8.89 -20.00
C GLY A 96 -5.31 9.57 -21.32
N ILE A 97 -4.35 10.50 -21.32
CA ILE A 97 -4.03 11.37 -22.46
C ILE A 97 -2.57 11.20 -22.86
N ASP A 98 -1.67 11.32 -21.89
CA ASP A 98 -0.24 11.46 -22.15
C ASP A 98 0.55 10.19 -21.76
N PRO A 99 1.72 9.97 -22.39
CA PRO A 99 2.68 8.98 -21.92
C PRO A 99 3.34 9.46 -20.62
N THR A 100 4.03 8.55 -19.93
CA THR A 100 4.89 8.98 -18.82
C THR A 100 6.16 9.64 -19.32
N ASP A 101 6.64 10.60 -18.54
CA ASP A 101 7.98 11.16 -18.70
C ASP A 101 9.07 10.12 -18.40
N ASN A 102 10.33 10.54 -18.56
CA ASN A 102 11.48 9.79 -18.06
C ASN A 102 11.25 9.39 -16.60
N LYS A 103 11.69 8.18 -16.25
CA LYS A 103 11.48 7.53 -14.94
C LYS A 103 10.10 6.93 -14.74
N CYS A 104 9.36 6.61 -15.80
CA CYS A 104 8.07 5.93 -15.70
C CYS A 104 7.06 6.64 -14.77
N ARG A 105 6.98 7.97 -14.80
CA ARG A 105 6.11 8.78 -13.91
C ARG A 105 5.15 9.67 -14.67
N CYS A 106 4.03 9.94 -14.01
CA CYS A 106 3.20 11.10 -14.31
C CYS A 106 3.43 12.17 -13.23
N VAL A 107 3.10 13.43 -13.54
CA VAL A 107 3.17 14.53 -12.57
C VAL A 107 2.17 14.33 -11.43
N THR A 108 0.95 13.92 -11.77
CA THR A 108 -0.18 13.83 -10.84
C THR A 108 -0.35 12.44 -10.25
N ASP A 109 -0.17 11.37 -11.03
CA ASP A 109 -0.65 10.04 -10.69
C ASP A 109 0.37 8.91 -10.87
N VAL A 110 0.05 7.74 -10.30
CA VAL A 110 0.76 6.49 -10.59
C VAL A 110 0.24 5.95 -11.94
N PRO A 111 1.10 5.68 -12.93
CA PRO A 111 0.69 5.30 -14.29
C PRO A 111 0.10 3.88 -14.42
N THR A 112 0.03 3.13 -13.31
CA THR A 112 -0.44 1.75 -13.26
C THR A 112 -1.48 1.56 -12.18
N ASN A 113 -2.39 0.61 -12.39
CA ASN A 113 -3.36 0.15 -11.40
C ASN A 113 -3.20 -1.35 -11.12
N PHE A 114 -2.03 -1.94 -11.42
CA PHE A 114 -1.79 -3.36 -11.14
C PHE A 114 -1.92 -3.66 -9.64
N ASP A 115 -1.62 -2.71 -8.77
CA ASP A 115 -1.89 -2.81 -7.33
C ASP A 115 -3.38 -2.81 -6.96
N TYR A 116 -4.32 -2.63 -7.89
CA TYR A 116 -5.76 -2.87 -7.67
C TYR A 116 -6.28 -4.08 -8.46
N VAL A 117 -5.40 -4.81 -9.16
CA VAL A 117 -5.71 -6.07 -9.83
C VAL A 117 -5.39 -7.24 -8.88
N PRO A 118 -6.31 -8.22 -8.71
CA PRO A 118 -6.04 -9.41 -7.91
C PRO A 118 -4.73 -10.09 -8.33
N GLN A 119 -3.90 -10.52 -7.37
CA GLN A 119 -2.56 -11.05 -7.65
C GLN A 119 -2.51 -12.17 -8.67
N TYR A 120 -3.51 -13.05 -8.63
CA TYR A 120 -3.60 -14.18 -9.55
C TYR A 120 -3.74 -13.75 -11.02
N LEU A 121 -4.26 -12.56 -11.30
CA LEU A 121 -4.49 -12.03 -12.64
C LEU A 121 -3.39 -11.07 -13.13
N ARG A 122 -2.37 -10.82 -12.31
CA ARG A 122 -1.29 -9.88 -12.64
C ARG A 122 -0.20 -10.49 -13.50
#